data_AF-A0A956F5B4-F1
#
_entry.id   AF-A0A956F5B4-F1
#
_cell.length_a   1.000
_cell.length_b   1.000
_cell.length_c   1.000
_cell.angle_alpha   90.00
_cell.angle_beta   90.00
_cell.angle_gamma   90.00
#
_symmetry.space_group_name_H-M   'P 1'
#
loop_
_entity.id
_entity.type
_entity.pdbx_description
1 polymer ?
#
loop_
_entity_poly.entity_id
_entity_poly.type
_entity_poly.pdbx_seq_one_letter_code
_entity_poly.pdbx_strand_id
1 'polypeptide(L)'
;MKHVQSPRRTSHFPATPSDQELLEFVGRWIDLLAAGEFAAAYRATDHDPYYQWSPDLIRAVIQGYGLPDPEPDQPIHHVTARAAASGGPPQREVLRDDLPPPAIAEVVHDLPLSGVWSDLTATFRVEALSTGYSVVLQEIHVF
;
A
#
# COMPACT_ATOMS: atom_id res chain seq x y z
N MET A 1 -40.26 -42.33 -2.25
CA MET A 1 -39.39 -41.27 -2.77
C MET A 1 -39.82 -39.92 -2.22
N LYS A 2 -39.04 -39.30 -1.33
CA LYS A 2 -38.96 -37.84 -1.14
C LYS A 2 -37.55 -37.53 -0.63
N HIS A 3 -36.64 -37.16 -1.53
CA HIS A 3 -35.35 -36.60 -1.14
C HIS A 3 -35.60 -35.18 -0.63
N VAL A 4 -35.33 -34.96 0.65
CA VAL A 4 -35.21 -33.62 1.22
C VAL A 4 -33.86 -33.08 0.77
N GLN A 5 -33.87 -32.14 -0.17
CA GLN A 5 -32.67 -31.37 -0.49
C GLN A 5 -32.38 -30.44 0.70
N SER A 6 -31.29 -30.72 1.40
CA SER A 6 -30.71 -29.77 2.35
C SER A 6 -30.30 -28.50 1.59
N PRO A 7 -30.60 -27.29 2.10
CA PRO A 7 -30.11 -26.07 1.47
C PRO A 7 -28.58 -26.10 1.51
N ARG A 8 -27.96 -26.01 0.33
CA ARG A 8 -26.52 -25.71 0.23
C ARG A 8 -26.31 -24.38 0.94
N ARG A 9 -25.59 -24.40 2.07
CA ARG A 9 -25.01 -23.17 2.61
C ARG A 9 -24.02 -22.70 1.57
N THR A 10 -24.40 -21.68 0.80
CA THR A 10 -23.49 -20.93 -0.05
C THR A 10 -22.48 -20.29 0.90
N SER A 11 -21.27 -20.84 0.94
CA SER A 11 -20.15 -20.18 1.61
C SER A 11 -19.91 -18.88 0.85
N HIS A 12 -20.39 -17.75 1.39
CA HIS A 12 -20.02 -16.44 0.88
C HIS A 12 -18.56 -16.23 1.24
N PHE A 13 -17.68 -16.52 0.28
CA PHE A 13 -16.35 -15.94 0.28
C PHE A 13 -16.54 -14.42 0.27
N PRO A 14 -15.80 -13.64 1.09
CA PRO A 14 -15.79 -12.20 0.95
C PRO A 14 -15.44 -11.86 -0.50
N ALA A 15 -16.12 -10.86 -1.06
CA ALA A 15 -15.85 -10.38 -2.40
C ALA A 15 -14.39 -9.90 -2.48
N THR A 16 -13.71 -10.20 -3.58
CA THR A 16 -12.46 -9.55 -3.96
C THR A 16 -12.61 -8.03 -3.79
N PRO A 17 -11.66 -7.34 -3.15
CA PRO A 17 -11.80 -5.90 -2.94
C PRO A 17 -11.86 -5.18 -4.28
N SER A 18 -12.72 -4.18 -4.38
CA SER A 18 -12.77 -3.27 -5.52
C SER A 18 -11.54 -2.36 -5.57
N ASP A 19 -11.25 -1.78 -6.73
CA ASP A 19 -10.13 -0.86 -6.91
C ASP A 19 -10.28 0.38 -6.00
N GLN A 20 -11.52 0.87 -5.82
CA GLN A 20 -11.79 1.98 -4.93
C GLN A 20 -11.45 1.64 -3.47
N GLU A 21 -11.81 0.47 -2.97
CA GLU A 21 -11.49 0.06 -1.60
C GLU A 21 -9.97 -0.04 -1.37
N LEU A 22 -9.23 -0.53 -2.38
CA LEU A 22 -7.77 -0.61 -2.34
C LEU A 22 -7.12 0.77 -2.35
N LEU A 23 -7.58 1.68 -3.22
CA LEU A 23 -7.08 3.05 -3.27
C LEU A 23 -7.43 3.85 -2.00
N GLU A 24 -8.61 3.62 -1.42
CA GLU A 24 -8.98 4.20 -0.13
C GLU A 24 -8.10 3.68 1.02
N PHE A 25 -7.75 2.39 0.99
CA PHE A 25 -6.80 1.81 1.94
C PHE A 25 -5.43 2.47 1.84
N VAL A 26 -4.84 2.51 0.64
CA VAL A 26 -3.53 3.17 0.41
C VAL A 26 -3.60 4.63 0.80
N GLY A 27 -4.73 5.28 0.53
CA GLY A 27 -4.99 6.64 0.97
C GLY A 27 -4.86 6.85 2.47
N ARG A 28 -5.53 6.01 3.28
CA ARG A 28 -5.42 6.06 4.74
C ARG A 28 -4.01 5.76 5.22
N TRP A 29 -3.32 4.85 4.54
CA TRP A 29 -1.92 4.54 4.84
C TRP A 29 -1.00 5.76 4.62
N ILE A 30 -1.19 6.49 3.51
CA ILE A 30 -0.48 7.76 3.24
C ILE A 30 -0.81 8.80 4.33
N ASP A 31 -2.08 8.89 4.75
CA ASP A 31 -2.49 9.84 5.78
C ASP A 31 -1.83 9.53 7.15
N LEU A 32 -1.59 8.26 7.48
CA LEU A 32 -0.79 7.86 8.65
C LEU A 32 0.67 8.32 8.54
N LEU A 33 1.28 8.16 7.36
CA LEU A 33 2.65 8.63 7.14
C LEU A 33 2.76 10.15 7.24
N ALA A 34 1.79 10.89 6.68
CA ALA A 34 1.74 12.34 6.77
C ALA A 34 1.61 12.83 8.22
N ALA A 35 0.98 12.05 9.09
CA ALA A 35 0.90 12.31 10.53
C ALA A 35 2.16 11.88 11.31
N GLY A 36 3.15 11.27 10.65
CA GLY A 36 4.34 10.71 11.30
C GLY A 36 4.07 9.39 12.04
N GLU A 37 2.91 8.76 11.83
CA GLU A 37 2.45 7.55 12.51
C GLU A 37 3.00 6.27 11.84
N PHE A 38 4.31 6.20 11.63
CA PHE A 38 4.98 5.09 10.92
C PHE A 38 4.69 3.71 11.52
N ALA A 39 4.55 3.62 12.84
CA ALA A 39 4.22 2.37 13.51
C ALA A 39 2.77 1.92 13.21
N ALA A 40 1.84 2.85 13.05
CA ALA A 40 0.47 2.54 12.66
C ALA A 40 0.38 2.18 11.17
N ALA A 41 1.10 2.91 10.30
CA ALA A 41 1.20 2.59 8.89
C ALA A 41 1.78 1.19 8.67
N TYR A 42 2.85 0.84 9.39
CA TYR A 42 3.42 -0.51 9.39
C TYR A 42 2.39 -1.57 9.79
N ARG A 43 1.65 -1.36 10.89
CA ARG A 43 0.62 -2.34 11.34
C ARG A 43 -0.59 -2.44 10.41
N ALA A 44 -0.80 -1.49 9.51
CA ALA A 44 -1.94 -1.49 8.60
C ALA A 44 -1.74 -2.46 7.43
N THR A 45 -0.50 -2.86 7.14
CA THR A 45 -0.15 -3.81 6.08
C THR A 45 0.47 -5.08 6.66
N ASP A 46 0.39 -6.17 5.90
CA ASP A 46 1.27 -7.32 6.08
C ASP A 46 2.64 -7.04 5.45
N HIS A 47 3.63 -7.87 5.78
CA HIS A 47 5.02 -7.68 5.35
C HIS A 47 5.66 -9.02 4.99
N ASP A 48 6.31 -9.05 3.83
CA ASP A 48 7.18 -10.17 3.47
C ASP A 48 8.51 -10.01 4.22
N PRO A 49 8.99 -11.05 4.96
CA PRO A 49 10.27 -11.01 5.65
C PRO A 49 11.46 -10.68 4.75
N TYR A 50 11.36 -10.92 3.43
CA TYR A 50 12.39 -10.57 2.46
C TYR A 50 12.72 -9.07 2.46
N TYR A 51 11.71 -8.20 2.49
CA TYR A 51 11.90 -6.74 2.45
C TYR A 51 12.30 -6.13 3.80
N GLN A 52 12.13 -6.88 4.89
CA GLN A 52 12.51 -6.45 6.25
C GLN A 52 11.93 -5.10 6.66
N TRP A 53 10.73 -4.77 6.14
CA TRP A 53 10.06 -3.53 6.50
C TRP A 53 9.91 -3.41 8.01
N SER A 54 10.17 -2.21 8.49
CA SER A 54 9.97 -1.78 9.87
C SER A 54 9.55 -0.31 9.86
N PRO A 55 8.93 0.20 10.93
CA PRO A 55 8.58 1.62 11.01
C PRO A 55 9.78 2.55 10.77
N ASP A 56 10.97 2.16 11.27
CA ASP A 56 12.18 2.94 11.12
C ASP A 56 12.73 2.88 9.69
N LEU A 57 12.66 1.71 9.03
CA LEU A 57 13.07 1.58 7.63
C LEU A 57 12.15 2.37 6.69
N ILE A 58 10.83 2.29 6.88
CA ILE A 58 9.87 3.09 6.10
C ILE A 58 10.19 4.58 6.24
N ARG A 59 10.42 5.04 7.47
CA ARG A 59 10.81 6.42 7.74
C ARG A 59 12.12 6.79 7.03
N ALA A 60 13.15 5.96 7.16
CA ALA A 60 14.46 6.22 6.59
C ALA A 60 14.42 6.30 5.06
N VAL A 61 13.71 5.37 4.39
CA VAL A 61 13.56 5.38 2.93
C VAL A 61 12.87 6.65 2.44
N ILE A 62 11.80 7.08 3.12
CA ILE A 62 11.09 8.31 2.76
C ILE A 62 11.97 9.54 3.00
N GLN A 63 12.61 9.63 4.17
CA GLN A 63 13.42 10.79 4.54
C GLN A 63 14.70 10.91 3.70
N GLY A 64 15.25 9.78 3.27
CA GLY A 64 16.41 9.68 2.38
C GLY A 64 16.05 9.64 0.90
N TYR A 65 14.83 9.98 0.52
CA TYR A 65 14.43 10.06 -0.88
C TYR A 65 15.40 10.93 -1.69
N GLY A 66 15.83 10.41 -2.85
CA GLY A 66 16.83 11.05 -3.72
C GLY A 66 18.28 10.86 -3.29
N LEU A 67 18.56 10.04 -2.26
CA LEU A 67 19.92 9.88 -1.72
C LEU A 67 20.44 8.44 -1.70
N PRO A 68 21.70 8.24 -2.12
CA PRO A 68 22.40 6.98 -1.86
C PRO A 68 22.83 6.86 -0.39
N ASP A 69 23.16 7.97 0.28
CA ASP A 69 23.59 8.05 1.69
C ASP A 69 23.04 9.33 2.37
N PRO A 70 22.64 9.29 3.66
CA PRO A 70 22.15 10.46 4.38
C PRO A 70 23.28 11.46 4.66
N GLU A 71 23.19 12.66 4.07
CA GLU A 71 24.14 13.75 4.31
C GLU A 71 23.61 14.76 5.37
N PRO A 72 24.49 15.38 6.20
CA PRO A 72 24.08 16.22 7.33
C PRO A 72 23.27 17.47 6.98
N ASP A 73 23.43 18.01 5.77
CA ASP A 73 22.92 19.33 5.37
C ASP A 73 21.75 19.26 4.39
N GLN A 74 21.16 18.08 4.19
CA GLN A 74 20.16 17.87 3.16
C GLN A 74 18.71 17.92 3.66
N PRO A 75 17.74 18.24 2.76
CA PRO A 75 16.34 18.33 3.14
C PRO A 75 15.81 16.97 3.60
N ILE A 76 15.29 16.93 4.83
CA ILE A 76 14.56 15.75 5.32
C ILE A 76 13.17 15.76 4.67
N HIS A 77 12.93 14.79 3.78
CA HIS A 77 11.63 14.63 3.14
C HIS A 77 10.60 14.11 4.13
N HIS A 78 9.37 14.59 4.01
CA HIS A 78 8.24 14.15 4.81
C HIS A 78 7.03 13.97 3.93
N VAL A 79 6.22 12.95 4.23
CA VAL A 79 4.95 12.77 3.54
C VAL A 79 4.03 13.94 3.86
N THR A 80 3.47 14.54 2.82
CA THR A 80 2.49 15.63 2.93
C THR A 80 1.08 15.05 2.89
N ALA A 81 0.12 15.64 3.60
CA ALA A 81 -1.27 15.22 3.46
C ALA A 81 -1.71 15.35 1.99
N ARG A 82 -2.37 14.33 1.44
CA ARG A 82 -2.70 14.25 0.00
C ARG A 82 -3.47 15.46 -0.52
N ALA A 83 -4.39 16.00 0.29
CA ALA A 83 -5.18 17.18 -0.05
C ALA A 83 -4.38 18.50 -0.06
N ALA A 84 -3.20 18.53 0.57
CA ALA A 84 -2.31 19.68 0.62
C ALA A 84 -1.17 19.61 -0.39
N ALA A 85 -1.00 18.46 -1.07
CA ALA A 85 0.01 18.28 -2.09
C ALA A 85 -0.38 18.98 -3.40
N SER A 86 0.58 19.69 -3.99
CA SER A 86 0.45 20.37 -5.28
C SER A 86 1.17 19.62 -6.40
N GLY A 87 1.08 20.11 -7.64
CA GLY A 87 1.74 19.52 -8.80
C GLY A 87 0.82 18.71 -9.70
N GLY A 88 1.41 17.87 -10.55
CA GLY A 88 0.69 16.96 -11.44
C GLY A 88 -0.08 15.88 -10.66
N PRO A 89 -1.06 15.22 -11.30
CA PRO A 89 -1.73 14.09 -10.66
C PRO A 89 -0.72 12.98 -10.37
N PRO A 90 -0.79 12.33 -9.19
CA PRO A 90 0.06 11.18 -8.89
C PRO A 90 -0.32 9.98 -9.76
N GLN A 91 0.62 9.04 -9.92
CA GLN A 91 0.28 7.67 -10.26
C GLN A 91 -0.57 7.06 -9.13
N ARG A 92 -1.65 6.38 -9.53
CA ARG A 92 -2.62 5.72 -8.64
C ARG A 92 -3.34 4.62 -9.39
N GLU A 93 -2.74 3.44 -9.42
CA GLU A 93 -3.15 2.35 -10.28
C GLU A 93 -3.44 1.07 -9.48
N VAL A 94 -4.40 0.29 -9.97
CA VAL A 94 -4.69 -1.06 -9.49
C VAL A 94 -4.54 -1.99 -10.68
N LEU A 95 -3.55 -2.87 -10.63
CA LEU A 95 -3.24 -3.86 -11.66
C LEU A 95 -3.79 -5.21 -11.21
N ARG A 96 -4.42 -5.96 -12.12
CA ARG A 96 -5.02 -7.27 -11.82
C ARG A 96 -4.61 -8.39 -12.77
N ASP A 97 -4.03 -8.02 -13.91
CA ASP A 97 -3.66 -8.94 -14.97
C ASP A 97 -2.28 -9.54 -14.72
N ASP A 98 -2.07 -10.79 -15.17
CA ASP A 98 -0.79 -11.51 -15.14
C ASP A 98 -0.10 -11.65 -13.76
N LEU A 99 -0.89 -11.62 -12.68
CA LEU A 99 -0.38 -11.78 -11.32
C LEU A 99 -0.20 -13.25 -10.94
N PRO A 100 0.96 -13.66 -10.39
CA PRO A 100 1.15 -15.01 -9.89
C PRO A 100 0.32 -15.24 -8.61
N PRO A 101 -0.38 -16.37 -8.47
CA PRO A 101 -1.04 -16.72 -7.22
C PRO A 101 -0.05 -16.72 -6.03
N PRO A 102 -0.45 -16.25 -4.83
CA PRO A 102 -1.82 -15.91 -4.43
C PRO A 102 -2.25 -14.46 -4.71
N ALA A 103 -1.48 -13.69 -5.48
CA ALA A 103 -1.79 -12.29 -5.76
C ALA A 103 -3.06 -12.15 -6.62
N ILE A 104 -3.88 -11.16 -6.27
CA ILE A 104 -5.16 -10.84 -6.93
C ILE A 104 -5.26 -9.37 -7.37
N ALA A 105 -4.36 -8.53 -6.85
CA ALA A 105 -4.12 -7.18 -7.35
C ALA A 105 -2.72 -6.71 -6.94
N GLU A 106 -2.21 -5.72 -7.65
CA GLU A 106 -1.09 -4.86 -7.22
C GLU A 106 -1.59 -3.41 -7.23
N VAL A 107 -1.22 -2.64 -6.21
CA VAL A 107 -1.56 -1.23 -6.09
C VAL A 107 -0.28 -0.42 -6.13
N VAL A 108 -0.22 0.52 -7.07
CA VAL A 108 0.94 1.41 -7.27
C VAL A 108 0.47 2.84 -7.01
N HIS A 109 1.14 3.54 -6.10
CA HIS A 109 0.74 4.89 -5.74
C HIS A 109 1.92 5.78 -5.37
N ASP A 110 1.98 6.96 -5.98
CA ASP A 110 3.01 7.96 -5.66
C ASP A 110 2.78 8.58 -4.29
N LEU A 111 3.87 8.90 -3.61
CA LEU A 111 3.85 9.56 -2.31
C LEU A 111 3.98 11.07 -2.49
N PRO A 112 3.14 11.86 -1.81
CA PRO A 112 3.31 13.29 -1.75
C PRO A 112 4.43 13.64 -0.76
N LEU A 113 5.51 14.29 -1.21
CA LEU A 113 6.64 14.67 -0.37
C LEU A 113 6.79 16.19 -0.34
N SER A 114 6.98 16.75 0.86
CA SER A 114 7.36 18.16 1.08
C SER A 114 6.54 19.19 0.26
N GLY A 115 5.23 19.00 0.16
CA GLY A 115 4.29 19.92 -0.50
C GLY A 115 3.93 19.58 -1.95
N VAL A 116 4.54 18.56 -2.55
CA VAL A 116 4.30 18.17 -3.96
C VAL A 116 4.11 16.67 -4.11
N TRP A 117 3.38 16.24 -5.15
CA TRP A 117 3.46 14.85 -5.60
C TRP A 117 4.86 14.56 -6.15
N SER A 118 5.45 13.44 -5.74
CA SER A 118 6.80 12.99 -6.14
C SER A 118 6.72 11.69 -6.94
N ASP A 119 7.84 11.28 -7.53
CA ASP A 119 8.00 9.96 -8.15
C ASP A 119 8.39 8.85 -7.15
N LEU A 120 8.41 9.16 -5.84
CA LEU A 120 8.57 8.12 -4.83
C LEU A 120 7.29 7.30 -4.76
N THR A 121 7.33 6.07 -5.25
CA THR A 121 6.17 5.21 -5.40
C THR A 121 6.15 4.13 -4.32
N ALA A 122 4.99 3.91 -3.71
CA ALA A 122 4.74 2.75 -2.86
C ALA A 122 3.95 1.69 -3.63
N THR A 123 4.43 0.45 -3.59
CA THR A 123 3.80 -0.70 -4.25
C THR A 123 3.32 -1.70 -3.22
N PHE A 124 2.06 -2.12 -3.36
CA PHE A 124 1.41 -3.08 -2.49
C PHE A 124 0.91 -4.28 -3.29
N ARG A 125 1.18 -5.48 -2.82
CA ARG A 125 0.58 -6.70 -3.35
C ARG A 125 -0.66 -7.04 -2.53
N VAL A 126 -1.75 -7.38 -3.19
CA VAL A 126 -2.99 -7.84 -2.55
C VAL A 126 -3.08 -9.34 -2.75
N GLU A 127 -3.07 -10.11 -1.66
CA GLU A 127 -3.07 -11.57 -1.73
C GLU A 127 -4.40 -12.13 -1.22
N ALA A 128 -4.95 -13.11 -1.92
CA ALA A 128 -6.16 -13.78 -1.48
C ALA A 128 -5.88 -14.68 -0.28
N LEU A 129 -6.77 -14.61 0.71
CA LEU A 129 -6.76 -15.49 1.88
C LEU A 129 -8.00 -16.38 1.87
N SER A 130 -7.99 -17.44 2.68
CA SER A 130 -9.16 -18.33 2.85
C SER A 130 -10.41 -17.57 3.33
N THR A 131 -10.21 -16.48 4.09
CA THR A 131 -11.26 -15.55 4.51
C THR A 131 -10.82 -14.10 4.30
N GLY A 132 -10.82 -13.64 3.03
CA GLY A 132 -10.57 -12.24 2.69
C GLY A 132 -9.32 -12.06 1.85
N TYR A 133 -8.61 -10.99 2.14
CA TYR A 133 -7.35 -10.65 1.48
C TYR A 133 -6.43 -9.94 2.48
N SER A 134 -5.14 -9.97 2.19
CA SER A 134 -4.11 -9.17 2.83
C SER A 134 -3.61 -8.09 1.87
N VAL A 135 -3.06 -7.00 2.42
CA VAL A 135 -2.34 -5.99 1.64
C VAL A 135 -0.91 -5.97 2.17
N VAL A 136 0.04 -6.38 1.33
CA VAL A 136 1.44 -6.57 1.67
C VAL A 136 2.27 -5.44 1.06
N LEU A 137 2.94 -4.66 1.89
CA LEU A 137 3.89 -3.65 1.39
C LEU A 137 5.07 -4.36 0.71
N GLN A 138 5.29 -4.08 -0.57
CA GLN A 138 6.43 -4.62 -1.32
C GLN A 138 7.60 -3.64 -1.27
N GLU A 139 7.42 -2.48 -1.89
CA GLU A 139 8.50 -1.54 -2.14
C GLU A 139 8.06 -0.10 -1.91
N ILE A 140 9.03 0.74 -1.54
CA ILE A 140 8.94 2.20 -1.58
C ILE A 140 10.18 2.65 -2.35
N HIS A 141 10.01 3.00 -3.62
CA HIS A 141 11.13 3.21 -4.53
C HIS A 141 10.81 4.20 -5.66
N VAL A 142 11.84 4.65 -6.37
CA VAL A 142 11.73 5.46 -7.59
C VAL A 142 11.99 4.56 -8.78
N PHE A 143 11.09 4.54 -9.76
CA PHE A 143 11.23 3.71 -10.97
C PHE A 143 11.77 4.49 -12.17
#